data_AF-A0A8D0WVK0-F1
#
_entry.id   AF-A0A8D0WVK0-F1
#
_cell.length_a   1.000
_cell.length_b   1.000
_cell.length_c   1.000
_cell.angle_alpha   90.00
_cell.angle_beta   90.00
_cell.angle_gamma   90.00
#
_symmetry.space_group_name_H-M   'P 1'
#
loop_
_entity.id
_entity.type
_entity.pdbx_description
1 polymer ?
#
loop_
_entity_poly.entity_id
_entity_poly.type
_entity_poly.pdbx_seq_one_letter_code
_entity_poly.pdbx_strand_id
1 'polypeptide(L)'
;KMAERSQTAPEAGNDMGNDDAIGGNVSKYMVLPAGYCGQPRKGHLIFDACFESGNLGRVDQVSEFEYDLFIRPDTCNPRFRVWFNFTVENVKESQRVIFNIVNFSKTKSLYRDGMAPMVKSTSRPKWQRLPPKNVYYYRCPDHRKNYVMSFAFCFDREEDIYQFAYCYPYTYTRFQHYLDSLQKRNMDYFFREQLGQSVQQRQLDLLTITSP
;
A
#
# COMPACT_ATOMS: atom_id res chain seq x y z
N LYS A 1 7.89 -57.33 25.13
CA LYS A 1 6.70 -56.81 24.42
C LYS A 1 6.58 -55.34 24.77
N MET A 2 6.62 -54.50 23.74
CA MET A 2 6.77 -53.04 23.81
C MET A 2 5.54 -52.38 24.45
N ALA A 3 5.77 -51.36 25.27
CA ALA A 3 4.78 -50.39 25.68
C ALA A 3 5.13 -49.06 25.00
N GLU A 4 4.25 -48.61 24.10
CA GLU A 4 4.37 -47.35 23.37
C GLU A 4 4.27 -46.15 24.33
N ARG A 5 5.33 -45.33 24.35
CA ARG A 5 5.26 -43.96 24.85
C ARG A 5 4.85 -43.06 23.68
N SER A 6 3.64 -42.49 23.77
CA SER A 6 3.25 -41.35 22.94
C SER A 6 4.16 -40.17 23.25
N GLN A 7 4.97 -39.77 22.26
CA GLN A 7 5.75 -38.54 22.30
C GLN A 7 4.91 -37.41 21.71
N THR A 8 4.43 -36.52 22.57
CA THR A 8 4.00 -35.18 22.18
C THR A 8 5.22 -34.39 21.72
N ALA A 9 5.26 -34.01 20.44
CA ALA A 9 6.27 -33.12 19.90
C ALA A 9 6.12 -31.71 20.53
N PRO A 10 7.20 -31.09 21.03
CA PRO A 10 7.21 -29.67 21.31
C PRO A 10 7.71 -28.88 20.09
N GLU A 11 7.50 -27.57 20.16
CA GLU A 11 8.18 -26.51 19.37
C GLU A 11 7.54 -26.08 18.04
N ALA A 12 6.46 -25.29 18.16
CA ALA A 12 6.31 -24.12 17.30
C ALA A 12 7.10 -22.98 17.95
N GLY A 13 8.41 -22.95 17.70
CA GLY A 13 9.28 -21.83 18.05
C GLY A 13 8.78 -20.57 17.35
N ASN A 14 8.18 -19.69 18.13
CA ASN A 14 7.71 -18.37 17.71
C ASN A 14 8.94 -17.46 17.62
N ASP A 15 9.72 -17.63 16.56
CA ASP A 15 10.89 -16.78 16.30
C ASP A 15 10.41 -15.44 15.72
N MET A 16 10.05 -14.53 16.62
CA MET A 16 9.84 -13.12 16.30
C MET A 16 11.21 -12.48 15.98
N GLY A 17 11.77 -12.85 14.84
CA GLY A 17 13.01 -12.29 14.32
C GLY A 17 12.80 -10.87 13.84
N ASN A 18 13.13 -9.91 14.73
CA ASN A 18 13.41 -8.49 14.50
C ASN A 18 12.71 -7.89 13.27
N ASP A 19 11.38 -7.83 13.31
CA ASP A 19 10.65 -6.79 12.59
C ASP A 19 11.06 -5.48 13.28
N ASP A 20 12.13 -4.82 12.79
CA ASP A 20 12.41 -3.43 13.15
C ASP A 20 11.06 -2.71 13.05
N ALA A 21 10.53 -2.29 14.21
CA ALA A 21 9.14 -1.89 14.34
C ALA A 21 8.84 -0.85 13.26
N ILE A 22 8.10 -1.25 12.22
CA ILE A 22 7.74 -0.38 11.12
C ILE A 22 6.88 0.73 11.73
N GLY A 23 7.51 1.85 12.04
CA GLY A 23 6.98 2.88 12.92
C GLY A 23 5.76 3.57 12.32
N GLY A 24 6.02 4.60 11.50
CA GLY A 24 5.03 5.40 10.77
C GLY A 24 4.94 5.01 9.30
N ASN A 25 4.21 5.81 8.51
CA ASN A 25 4.41 5.83 7.07
C ASN A 25 5.75 6.49 6.74
N VAL A 26 6.37 6.10 5.63
CA VAL A 26 7.48 6.87 5.06
C VAL A 26 6.98 8.28 4.71
N SER A 27 7.81 9.29 4.98
CA SER A 27 7.49 10.69 4.76
C SER A 27 8.64 11.37 4.04
N LYS A 28 8.47 11.64 2.73
CA LYS A 28 9.52 12.22 1.87
C LYS A 28 10.88 11.51 2.05
N TYR A 29 10.85 10.19 2.15
CA TYR A 29 12.00 9.34 2.39
C TYR A 29 12.77 9.12 1.09
N MET A 30 13.96 9.69 1.01
CA MET A 30 14.86 9.48 -0.13
C MET A 30 15.65 8.20 0.07
N VAL A 31 15.64 7.35 -0.96
CA VAL A 31 16.41 6.10 -0.98
C VAL A 31 17.71 6.34 -1.74
N LEU A 32 18.83 6.10 -1.06
CA LEU A 32 20.17 6.21 -1.64
C LEU A 32 20.81 4.81 -1.70
N PRO A 33 21.60 4.51 -2.75
CA PRO A 33 22.34 3.26 -2.82
C PRO A 33 23.26 3.08 -1.61
N ALA A 34 23.42 1.84 -1.15
CA ALA A 34 24.31 1.53 -0.05
C ALA A 34 25.75 2.02 -0.34
N GLY A 35 26.33 2.77 0.58
CA GLY A 35 27.67 3.36 0.42
C GLY A 35 27.74 4.57 -0.52
N TYR A 36 26.61 5.13 -0.96
CA TYR A 36 26.61 6.36 -1.73
C TYR A 36 26.92 7.58 -0.85
N CYS A 37 28.04 8.25 -1.14
CA CYS A 37 28.52 9.42 -0.38
C CYS A 37 28.31 10.77 -1.11
N GLY A 38 27.66 10.76 -2.27
CA GLY A 38 27.45 11.96 -3.09
C GLY A 38 26.21 12.76 -2.70
N GLN A 39 26.01 13.89 -3.38
CA GLN A 39 24.76 14.64 -3.26
C GLN A 39 23.60 13.91 -3.94
N PRO A 40 22.38 13.97 -3.38
CA PRO A 40 21.17 13.54 -4.07
C PRO A 40 21.07 14.09 -5.49
N ARG A 41 20.66 13.24 -6.43
CA ARG A 41 20.43 13.61 -7.82
C ARG A 41 19.12 13.02 -8.33
N LYS A 42 18.67 13.47 -9.50
CA LYS A 42 17.53 12.89 -10.20
C LYS A 42 17.71 11.39 -10.38
N GLY A 43 16.64 10.64 -10.11
CA GLY A 43 16.63 9.18 -10.09
C GLY A 43 16.86 8.56 -8.70
N HIS A 44 17.32 9.33 -7.70
CA HIS A 44 17.27 8.89 -6.31
C HIS A 44 15.85 9.07 -5.78
N LEU A 45 15.06 8.01 -5.90
CA LEU A 45 13.64 8.05 -5.65
C LEU A 45 13.31 8.51 -4.24
N ILE A 46 12.31 9.38 -4.14
CA ILE A 46 11.75 9.83 -2.87
C ILE A 46 10.36 9.22 -2.72
N PHE A 47 10.15 8.48 -1.63
CA PHE A 47 8.90 7.82 -1.32
C PHE A 47 8.15 8.58 -0.24
N ASP A 48 6.85 8.74 -0.43
CA ASP A 48 5.98 9.35 0.57
C ASP A 48 4.65 8.60 0.65
N ALA A 49 4.21 8.34 1.88
CA ALA A 49 2.90 7.77 2.21
C ALA A 49 2.26 8.51 3.39
N CYS A 50 2.79 9.68 3.78
CA CYS A 50 2.29 10.48 4.89
C CYS A 50 1.11 11.36 4.46
N PHE A 51 0.04 10.72 3.98
CA PHE A 51 -1.18 11.39 3.52
C PHE A 51 -2.41 10.52 3.80
N GLU A 52 -3.60 11.09 3.59
CA GLU A 52 -4.86 10.40 3.81
C GLU A 52 -4.95 9.12 2.97
N SER A 53 -5.24 7.98 3.61
CA SER A 53 -5.22 6.63 3.02
C SER A 53 -3.84 6.11 2.59
N GLY A 54 -2.74 6.81 2.87
CA GLY A 54 -1.39 6.35 2.59
C GLY A 54 -0.98 5.14 3.42
N ASN A 55 -0.28 4.18 2.79
CA ASN A 55 0.34 3.06 3.49
C ASN A 55 1.61 2.60 2.75
N LEU A 56 2.75 2.88 3.37
CA LEU A 56 4.06 2.29 3.06
C LEU A 56 4.97 2.62 4.25
N GLY A 57 5.55 1.59 4.88
CA GLY A 57 6.25 1.75 6.14
C GLY A 57 7.78 1.76 6.05
N ARG A 58 8.35 1.04 5.08
CA ARG A 58 9.79 1.00 4.82
C ARG A 58 10.06 0.73 3.34
N VAL A 59 11.19 1.24 2.86
CA VAL A 59 11.69 1.02 1.51
C VAL A 59 13.18 0.70 1.58
N ASP A 60 13.56 -0.46 1.06
CA ASP A 60 14.95 -0.90 0.99
C ASP A 60 15.35 -1.01 -0.49
N GLN A 61 16.44 -0.36 -0.90
CA GLN A 61 16.98 -0.53 -2.26
C GLN A 61 17.84 -1.80 -2.31
N VAL A 62 17.41 -2.76 -3.13
CA VAL A 62 18.06 -4.06 -3.27
C VAL A 62 19.12 -4.02 -4.38
N SER A 63 18.81 -3.35 -5.49
CA SER A 63 19.73 -3.13 -6.61
C SER A 63 19.52 -1.76 -7.23
N GLU A 64 20.24 -1.45 -8.31
CA GLU A 64 20.09 -0.17 -9.03
C GLU A 64 18.63 0.11 -9.45
N PHE A 65 17.87 -0.94 -9.77
CA PHE A 65 16.51 -0.84 -10.31
C PHE A 65 15.45 -1.53 -9.44
N GLU A 66 15.81 -2.09 -8.29
CA GLU A 66 14.91 -2.95 -7.50
C GLU A 66 14.79 -2.45 -6.06
N TYR A 67 13.55 -2.39 -5.59
CA TYR A 67 13.20 -1.90 -4.26
C TYR A 67 12.24 -2.85 -3.58
N ASP A 68 12.58 -3.23 -2.35
CA ASP A 68 11.71 -3.94 -1.45
C ASP A 68 10.89 -2.94 -0.64
N LEU A 69 9.57 -3.11 -0.72
CA LEU A 69 8.58 -2.25 -0.08
C LEU A 69 7.87 -3.03 1.02
N PHE A 70 7.89 -2.47 2.22
CA PHE A 70 7.26 -3.07 3.39
C PHE A 70 6.03 -2.28 3.76
N ILE A 71 4.87 -2.90 3.61
CA ILE A 71 3.59 -2.28 3.98
C ILE A 71 3.34 -2.44 5.48
N ARG A 72 2.72 -1.43 6.08
CA ARG A 72 2.34 -1.53 7.50
C ARG A 72 1.17 -2.49 7.66
N PRO A 73 1.08 -3.18 8.82
CA PRO A 73 -0.11 -3.92 9.15
C PRO A 73 -1.29 -2.99 9.45
N ASP A 74 -2.50 -3.55 9.44
CA ASP A 74 -3.70 -2.85 9.88
C ASP A 74 -3.58 -2.45 11.36
N THR A 75 -4.08 -1.27 11.73
CA THR A 75 -3.92 -0.66 13.07
C THR A 75 -4.37 -1.57 14.22
N CYS A 76 -5.40 -2.39 14.01
CA CYS A 76 -5.93 -3.32 15.01
C CYS A 76 -5.66 -4.79 14.67
N ASN A 77 -4.86 -5.07 13.63
CA ASN A 77 -4.55 -6.43 13.22
C ASN A 77 -3.12 -6.55 12.65
N PRO A 78 -2.12 -6.89 13.49
CA PRO A 78 -0.72 -6.98 13.06
C PRO A 78 -0.44 -8.09 12.04
N ARG A 79 -1.41 -8.99 11.79
CA ARG A 79 -1.25 -10.12 10.86
C ARG A 79 -1.61 -9.75 9.42
N PHE A 80 -2.48 -8.76 9.20
CA PHE A 80 -2.96 -8.41 7.86
C PHE A 80 -2.21 -7.22 7.27
N ARG A 81 -1.69 -7.44 6.07
CA ARG A 81 -0.94 -6.52 5.23
C ARG A 81 -1.43 -6.73 3.79
N VAL A 82 -2.25 -5.81 3.30
CA VAL A 82 -2.87 -5.90 1.96
C VAL A 82 -2.87 -4.56 1.24
N TRP A 83 -3.25 -3.49 1.95
CA TRP A 83 -3.37 -2.17 1.37
C TRP A 83 -2.00 -1.50 1.24
N PHE A 84 -1.73 -0.89 0.09
CA PHE A 84 -0.65 0.06 -0.10
C PHE A 84 -1.16 1.27 -0.86
N ASN A 85 -0.61 2.43 -0.55
CA ASN A 85 -0.84 3.67 -1.26
C ASN A 85 0.32 4.61 -0.96
N PHE A 86 1.13 4.91 -1.96
CA PHE A 86 2.32 5.72 -1.80
C PHE A 86 2.60 6.52 -3.07
N THR A 87 3.42 7.55 -2.92
CA THR A 87 3.92 8.37 -4.02
C THR A 87 5.42 8.18 -4.18
N VAL A 88 5.88 8.39 -5.41
CA VAL A 88 7.28 8.38 -5.80
C VAL A 88 7.55 9.67 -6.58
N GLU A 89 8.55 10.42 -6.15
CA GLU A 89 9.04 11.63 -6.83
C GLU A 89 10.57 11.59 -6.98
N ASN A 90 11.15 12.67 -7.53
CA ASN A 90 12.56 12.74 -7.91
C ASN A 90 12.99 11.64 -8.90
N VAL A 91 12.05 11.22 -9.74
CA VAL A 91 12.27 10.22 -10.79
C VAL A 91 13.12 10.80 -11.92
N LYS A 92 13.71 9.94 -12.74
CA LYS A 92 14.38 10.28 -14.00
C LYS A 92 13.62 9.69 -15.19
N GLU A 93 13.62 10.38 -16.33
CA GLU A 93 12.97 9.90 -17.55
C GLU A 93 13.64 8.60 -18.00
N SER A 94 12.82 7.65 -18.47
CA SER A 94 13.24 6.30 -18.87
C SER A 94 13.83 5.46 -17.74
N GLN A 95 13.77 5.92 -16.48
CA GLN A 95 14.18 5.12 -15.34
C GLN A 95 13.20 3.96 -15.15
N ARG A 96 13.73 2.74 -15.22
CA ARG A 96 12.98 1.50 -15.00
C ARG A 96 13.19 1.03 -13.58
N VAL A 97 12.12 0.58 -12.95
CA VAL A 97 12.15 0.06 -11.59
C VAL A 97 11.27 -1.17 -11.44
N ILE A 98 11.63 -1.99 -10.47
CA ILE A 98 10.85 -3.11 -9.96
C ILE A 98 10.56 -2.81 -8.50
N PHE A 99 9.27 -2.76 -8.16
CA PHE A 99 8.81 -2.60 -6.80
C PHE A 99 8.27 -3.94 -6.29
N ASN A 100 8.86 -4.45 -5.21
CA ASN A 100 8.49 -5.70 -4.57
C ASN A 100 7.74 -5.43 -3.27
N ILE A 101 6.44 -5.74 -3.20
CA ILE A 101 5.74 -5.80 -1.90
C ILE A 101 6.06 -7.16 -1.27
N VAL A 102 6.99 -7.18 -0.32
CA VAL A 102 7.60 -8.43 0.19
C VAL A 102 6.90 -9.05 1.40
N ASN A 103 6.02 -8.28 2.06
CA ASN A 103 5.33 -8.70 3.29
C ASN A 103 3.80 -8.76 3.11
N PHE A 104 3.33 -9.22 1.95
CA PHE A 104 1.90 -9.33 1.63
C PHE A 104 1.25 -10.54 2.34
N SER A 105 0.14 -10.34 3.05
CA SER A 105 -0.46 -11.40 3.89
C SER A 105 -1.36 -12.39 3.15
N LYS A 106 -1.60 -12.25 1.83
CA LYS A 106 -2.51 -13.14 1.09
C LYS A 106 -1.78 -14.34 0.49
N THR A 107 -2.15 -15.57 0.81
CA THR A 107 -1.54 -16.74 0.14
C THR A 107 -2.16 -17.03 -1.24
N LYS A 108 -3.45 -16.70 -1.40
CA LYS A 108 -4.19 -16.72 -2.67
C LYS A 108 -4.59 -15.29 -3.01
N SER A 109 -4.10 -14.77 -4.13
CA SER A 109 -4.34 -13.40 -4.55
C SER A 109 -4.76 -13.33 -6.01
N LEU A 110 -5.72 -12.46 -6.31
CA LEU A 110 -6.18 -12.17 -7.67
C LEU A 110 -5.08 -11.57 -8.56
N TYR A 111 -3.93 -11.19 -7.99
CA TYR A 111 -2.74 -10.84 -8.80
C TYR A 111 -2.28 -11.99 -9.70
N ARG A 112 -2.61 -13.25 -9.37
CA ARG A 112 -2.41 -14.40 -10.26
C ARG A 112 -3.40 -14.46 -11.42
N ASP A 113 -4.56 -13.83 -11.25
CA ASP A 113 -5.71 -13.89 -12.14
C ASP A 113 -5.94 -12.52 -12.84
N GLY A 114 -4.86 -11.74 -13.04
CA GLY A 114 -4.89 -10.51 -13.84
C GLY A 114 -5.24 -9.23 -13.07
N MET A 115 -5.38 -9.26 -11.74
CA MET A 115 -5.39 -8.02 -10.95
C MET A 115 -4.06 -7.28 -11.15
N ALA A 116 -4.12 -5.95 -11.17
CA ALA A 116 -2.95 -5.10 -11.27
C ALA A 116 -3.11 -3.85 -10.38
N PRO A 117 -2.02 -3.32 -9.80
CA PRO A 117 -2.06 -2.06 -9.07
C PRO A 117 -2.56 -0.89 -9.93
N MET A 118 -3.00 0.16 -9.27
CA MET A 118 -3.39 1.42 -9.89
C MET A 118 -2.21 2.40 -9.88
N VAL A 119 -2.08 3.17 -10.95
CA VAL A 119 -1.11 4.28 -11.05
C VAL A 119 -1.81 5.55 -11.55
N LYS A 120 -1.35 6.70 -11.08
CA LYS A 120 -1.59 8.01 -11.69
C LYS A 120 -0.36 8.88 -11.52
N SER A 121 -0.31 10.02 -12.20
CA SER A 121 0.71 11.04 -11.95
C SER A 121 0.10 12.44 -11.84
N THR A 122 0.88 13.43 -11.46
CA THR A 122 0.46 14.84 -11.42
C THR A 122 -0.07 15.33 -12.76
N SER A 123 0.61 15.01 -13.87
CA SER A 123 0.13 15.37 -15.21
C SER A 123 -0.99 14.46 -15.76
N ARG A 124 -1.17 13.26 -15.19
CA ARG A 124 -2.23 12.30 -15.56
C ARG A 124 -3.03 11.90 -14.31
N PRO A 125 -3.97 12.74 -13.85
CA PRO A 125 -4.64 12.58 -12.57
C PRO A 125 -5.66 11.42 -12.52
N LYS A 126 -6.02 10.86 -13.69
CA LYS A 126 -6.93 9.71 -13.78
C LYS A 126 -6.18 8.42 -13.44
N TRP A 127 -6.68 7.70 -12.45
CA TRP A 127 -6.19 6.38 -12.09
C TRP A 127 -6.34 5.38 -13.25
N GLN A 128 -5.26 4.64 -13.54
CA GLN A 128 -5.22 3.58 -14.54
C GLN A 128 -4.59 2.32 -13.94
N ARG A 129 -4.98 1.14 -14.44
CA ARG A 129 -4.32 -0.11 -14.05
C ARG A 129 -2.98 -0.24 -14.73
N LEU A 130 -1.99 -0.75 -14.01
CA LEU A 130 -0.76 -1.23 -14.63
C LEU A 130 -1.08 -2.39 -15.59
N PRO A 131 -0.31 -2.56 -16.68
CA PRO A 131 -0.45 -3.73 -17.53
C PRO A 131 -0.24 -5.01 -16.72
N PRO A 132 -1.17 -5.99 -16.72
CA PRO A 132 -1.03 -7.22 -15.93
C PRO A 132 0.25 -7.99 -16.24
N LYS A 133 0.75 -7.92 -17.49
CA LYS A 133 2.03 -8.51 -17.91
C LYS A 133 3.26 -7.96 -17.17
N ASN A 134 3.13 -6.82 -16.49
CA ASN A 134 4.20 -6.21 -15.71
C ASN A 134 4.07 -6.52 -14.21
N VAL A 135 3.09 -7.33 -13.80
CA VAL A 135 2.77 -7.63 -12.40
C VAL A 135 2.95 -9.13 -12.17
N TYR A 136 3.66 -9.48 -11.10
CA TYR A 136 4.00 -10.85 -10.77
C TYR A 136 3.62 -11.15 -9.33
N TYR A 137 3.12 -12.37 -9.08
CA TYR A 137 2.74 -12.80 -7.74
C TYR A 137 3.22 -14.22 -7.44
N TYR A 138 4.30 -14.32 -6.67
CA TYR A 138 5.04 -15.57 -6.50
C TYR A 138 5.51 -15.75 -5.06
N ARG A 139 5.89 -16.98 -4.73
CA ARG A 139 6.48 -17.31 -3.43
C ARG A 139 7.99 -17.18 -3.54
N CYS A 140 8.60 -16.28 -2.79
CA CYS A 140 10.03 -16.03 -2.86
C CYS A 140 10.76 -16.75 -1.71
N PRO A 141 11.68 -17.69 -1.99
CA PRO A 141 12.48 -18.34 -0.95
C PRO A 141 13.29 -17.36 -0.11
N ASP A 142 13.86 -16.35 -0.74
CA ASP A 142 14.76 -15.38 -0.11
C ASP A 142 14.04 -14.43 0.86
N HIS A 143 12.74 -14.19 0.65
CA HIS A 143 11.90 -13.45 1.59
C HIS A 143 11.18 -14.38 2.57
N ARG A 144 11.91 -15.27 3.24
CA ARG A 144 11.38 -16.22 4.25
C ARG A 144 10.23 -17.09 3.71
N LYS A 145 10.23 -17.42 2.42
CA LYS A 145 9.15 -18.13 1.72
C LYS A 145 7.79 -17.41 1.77
N ASN A 146 7.79 -16.09 1.95
CA ASN A 146 6.59 -15.26 1.85
C ASN A 146 6.17 -15.07 0.40
N TYR A 147 4.94 -14.59 0.22
CA TYR A 147 4.46 -14.16 -1.08
C TYR A 147 4.90 -12.73 -1.36
N VAL A 148 5.42 -12.53 -2.56
CA VAL A 148 5.87 -11.24 -3.08
C VAL A 148 4.98 -10.83 -4.24
N MET A 149 4.52 -9.58 -4.23
CA MET A 149 3.90 -8.94 -5.39
C MET A 149 4.89 -7.95 -5.98
N SER A 150 5.40 -8.25 -7.17
CA SER A 150 6.35 -7.41 -7.87
C SER A 150 5.67 -6.72 -9.04
N PHE A 151 5.97 -5.46 -9.29
CA PHE A 151 5.55 -4.80 -10.52
C PHE A 151 6.65 -3.93 -11.11
N ALA A 152 6.79 -4.02 -12.43
CA ALA A 152 7.75 -3.24 -13.20
C ALA A 152 7.11 -1.94 -13.71
N PHE A 153 7.84 -0.84 -13.58
CA PHE A 153 7.39 0.48 -14.02
C PHE A 153 8.52 1.23 -14.72
N CYS A 154 8.17 2.06 -15.71
CA CYS A 154 9.10 2.95 -16.41
C CYS A 154 8.58 4.38 -16.27
N PHE A 155 9.34 5.23 -15.60
CA PHE A 155 9.01 6.65 -15.47
C PHE A 155 9.26 7.35 -16.81
N ASP A 156 8.38 8.29 -17.14
CA ASP A 156 8.35 8.96 -18.45
C ASP A 156 8.32 10.49 -18.34
N ARG A 157 8.17 11.07 -17.14
CA ARG A 157 8.19 12.52 -16.89
C ARG A 157 8.89 12.82 -15.57
N GLU A 158 9.95 13.62 -15.60
CA GLU A 158 10.81 13.89 -14.43
C GLU A 158 10.20 14.86 -13.42
N GLU A 159 9.27 15.68 -13.90
CA GLU A 159 8.54 16.68 -13.12
C GLU A 159 7.34 16.07 -12.40
N ASP A 160 6.95 14.84 -12.78
CA ASP A 160 5.78 14.19 -12.25
C ASP A 160 6.04 13.49 -10.91
N ILE A 161 5.03 13.57 -10.03
CA ILE A 161 4.90 12.70 -8.87
C ILE A 161 3.97 11.57 -9.26
N TYR A 162 4.43 10.33 -9.13
CA TYR A 162 3.66 9.14 -9.44
C TYR A 162 3.05 8.59 -8.16
N GLN A 163 1.78 8.20 -8.20
CA GLN A 163 1.10 7.57 -7.08
C GLN A 163 0.69 6.15 -7.46
N PHE A 164 1.02 5.19 -6.60
CA PHE A 164 0.68 3.79 -6.75
C PHE A 164 -0.24 3.35 -5.62
N ALA A 165 -1.29 2.59 -5.94
CA ALA A 165 -2.24 2.09 -4.95
C ALA A 165 -2.72 0.68 -5.26
N TYR A 166 -3.11 -0.07 -4.23
CA TYR A 166 -3.66 -1.42 -4.35
C TYR A 166 -4.94 -1.46 -5.21
N CYS A 167 -5.85 -0.51 -4.98
CA CYS A 167 -7.04 -0.26 -5.79
C CYS A 167 -7.39 1.25 -5.75
N TYR A 168 -8.54 1.65 -6.30
CA TYR A 168 -8.97 3.06 -6.30
C TYR A 168 -9.12 3.57 -4.85
N PRO A 169 -8.30 4.52 -4.39
CA PRO A 169 -8.49 5.11 -3.07
C PRO A 169 -9.72 6.00 -3.08
N TYR A 170 -10.55 5.87 -2.06
CA TYR A 170 -11.66 6.77 -1.78
C TYR A 170 -11.45 7.36 -0.39
N THR A 171 -11.04 8.62 -0.34
CA THR A 171 -10.64 9.24 0.93
C THR A 171 -11.85 9.72 1.72
N TYR A 172 -11.70 9.83 3.04
CA TYR A 172 -12.74 10.35 3.93
C TYR A 172 -13.06 11.82 3.60
N THR A 173 -12.06 12.64 3.29
CA THR A 173 -12.28 14.02 2.82
C THR A 173 -13.16 14.05 1.57
N ARG A 174 -12.88 13.18 0.58
CA ARG A 174 -13.70 13.06 -0.62
C ARG A 174 -15.12 12.59 -0.31
N PHE A 175 -15.27 11.63 0.60
CA PHE A 175 -16.56 11.15 1.07
C PHE A 175 -17.39 12.29 1.69
N GLN A 176 -16.81 13.05 2.60
CA GLN A 176 -17.49 14.16 3.27
C GLN A 176 -17.92 15.25 2.29
N HIS A 177 -17.03 15.66 1.38
CA HIS A 177 -17.40 16.61 0.32
C HIS A 177 -18.54 16.12 -0.59
N TYR A 178 -18.57 14.81 -0.88
CA TYR A 178 -19.66 14.22 -1.64
C TYR A 178 -20.99 14.33 -0.88
N LEU A 179 -21.01 13.96 0.41
CA LEU A 179 -22.20 14.09 1.23
C LEU A 179 -22.67 15.54 1.38
N ASP A 180 -21.74 16.49 1.56
CA ASP A 180 -22.06 17.92 1.63
C ASP A 180 -22.69 18.41 0.32
N SER A 181 -22.18 17.92 -0.81
CA SER A 181 -22.73 18.25 -2.12
C SER A 181 -24.14 17.68 -2.32
N LEU A 182 -24.43 16.50 -1.77
CA LEU A 182 -25.78 15.94 -1.77
C LEU A 182 -26.74 16.75 -0.88
N GLN A 183 -26.31 17.11 0.33
CA GLN A 183 -27.11 17.92 1.27
C GLN A 183 -27.47 19.28 0.64
N LYS A 184 -26.52 19.93 -0.04
CA LYS A 184 -26.73 21.22 -0.71
C LYS A 184 -27.78 21.21 -1.82
N ARG A 185 -28.13 20.03 -2.34
CA ARG A 185 -29.20 19.91 -3.36
C ARG A 185 -30.61 20.04 -2.77
N ASN A 186 -30.74 20.00 -1.43
CA ASN A 186 -31.99 20.21 -0.70
C ASN A 186 -33.16 19.38 -1.26
N MET A 187 -32.97 18.07 -1.34
CA MET A 187 -33.96 17.13 -1.87
C MET A 187 -34.87 16.67 -0.72
N ASP A 188 -36.19 16.84 -0.86
CA ASP A 188 -37.18 16.55 0.20
C ASP A 188 -37.22 15.08 0.65
N TYR A 189 -36.65 14.19 -0.15
CA TYR A 189 -36.58 12.75 0.11
C TYR A 189 -35.21 12.30 0.66
N PHE A 190 -34.29 13.23 0.92
CA PHE A 190 -32.92 12.94 1.39
C PHE A 190 -32.69 13.56 2.77
N PHE A 191 -32.38 12.69 3.73
CA PHE A 191 -32.03 13.10 5.09
C PHE A 191 -30.64 12.57 5.43
N ARG A 192 -29.79 13.45 5.96
CA ARG A 192 -28.45 13.11 6.47
C ARG A 192 -28.43 13.40 7.96
N GLU A 193 -28.17 12.36 8.74
CA GLU A 193 -28.08 12.43 10.20
C GLU A 193 -26.74 11.87 10.67
N GLN A 194 -26.23 12.36 11.80
CA GLN A 194 -25.05 11.78 12.42
C GLN A 194 -25.48 10.64 13.33
N LEU A 195 -25.17 9.40 12.93
CA LEU A 195 -25.43 8.21 13.74
C LEU A 195 -24.51 8.14 14.97
N GLY A 196 -23.27 8.61 14.83
CA GLY A 196 -22.29 8.60 15.91
C GLY A 196 -20.89 8.94 15.45
N GLN A 197 -19.89 8.39 16.15
CA GLN A 197 -18.47 8.58 15.86
C GLN A 197 -17.74 7.24 15.89
N SER A 198 -16.73 7.10 15.02
CA SER A 198 -15.78 5.99 15.09
C SER A 198 -14.84 6.10 16.30
N VAL A 199 -14.05 5.06 16.58
CA VAL A 199 -13.03 5.07 17.65
C VAL A 199 -12.06 6.25 17.52
N GLN A 200 -11.74 6.65 16.28
CA GLN A 200 -10.87 7.80 15.98
C GLN A 200 -11.66 9.10 15.80
N GLN A 201 -12.87 9.20 16.36
CA GLN A 201 -13.70 10.41 16.39
C GLN A 201 -14.13 10.95 15.01
N ARG A 202 -14.05 10.13 13.95
CA ARG A 202 -14.64 10.46 12.64
C ARG A 202 -16.16 10.30 12.66
N GLN A 203 -16.88 11.22 12.02
CA GLN A 203 -18.34 11.18 11.92
C GLN A 203 -18.80 9.94 11.16
N LEU A 204 -19.85 9.30 11.67
CA LEU A 204 -20.59 8.23 11.00
C LEU A 204 -21.94 8.77 10.58
N ASP A 205 -22.09 9.02 9.28
CA ASP A 205 -23.32 9.55 8.68
C ASP A 205 -24.31 8.42 8.35
N LEU A 206 -25.59 8.62 8.69
CA LEU A 206 -26.73 7.85 8.22
C LEU A 206 -27.44 8.64 7.13
N LEU A 207 -27.64 8.02 5.97
CA LEU A 207 -28.38 8.60 4.86
C LEU A 207 -29.72 7.87 4.71
N THR A 208 -30.81 8.61 4.85
CA THR A 208 -32.17 8.10 4.64
C THR A 208 -32.70 8.66 3.32
N ILE A 209 -33.11 7.75 2.42
CA ILE A 209 -33.74 8.10 1.14
C ILE A 209 -35.14 7.50 1.15
N THR A 210 -36.16 8.33 1.34
CA THR A 210 -37.56 7.89 1.47
C THR A 210 -38.50 8.90 0.83
N SER A 211 -39.71 8.48 0.46
CA SER A 211 -40.75 9.44 0.04
C SER A 211 -40.98 10.50 1.11
N PRO A 212 -41.32 11.74 0.72
CA PRO A 212 -41.73 12.80 1.65
C PRO A 212 -42.89 12.38 2.57
#